data_AF-A0A534MT35-F1
#
_entry.id   AF-A0A534MT35-F1
#
_cell.length_a   1.000
_cell.length_b   1.000
_cell.length_c   1.000
_cell.angle_alpha   90.00
_cell.angle_beta   90.00
_cell.angle_gamma   90.00
#
_symmetry.space_group_name_H-M   'P 1'
#
loop_
_entity.id
_entity.type
_entity.pdbx_description
1 polymer ?
#
loop_
_entity_poly.entity_id
_entity_poly.type
_entity_poly.pdbx_seq_one_letter_code
_entity_poly.pdbx_strand_id
1 'polypeptide(L)'
;MNEIESSTATRTGRDGQVVKGPRIWLDMDQKELDDAYDQACWAPNREYIQKRRRVASERAIARIGLPERASYGPTEIEKLDIYKTRRPNAPINIFIHGGAWRGGLAKDSAYMAEMYLAAGAHFIVPDFVWVQDAGGSLMTMADQVRRAVAWVYKNAASFGGDPSRLYLSGHSSGAHLGGVVVTTDWRKDFGLPADIIKGALSKRSQYVKFDDPTEEGLSAQRHLDRLNTPLTIAYGTLESPEFQRQSRDFAAAVKAAGKPVELIVGEGFNHFEMQETMGNPFGLGGRAALEMMKLKLGAA
;
A
#
# COMPACT_ATOMS: atom_id res chain seq x y z
N MET A 1 -12.16 -5.10 -48.79
CA MET A 1 -12.99 -3.89 -48.64
C MET A 1 -12.61 -3.26 -47.30
N ASN A 2 -11.97 -2.11 -47.41
CA ASN A 2 -11.64 -1.08 -46.41
C ASN A 2 -10.57 -1.34 -45.33
N GLU A 3 -9.47 -0.65 -45.58
CA GLU A 3 -8.43 -0.11 -44.70
C GLU A 3 -8.95 0.44 -43.37
N ILE A 4 -8.15 0.23 -42.31
CA ILE A 4 -7.98 1.19 -41.22
C ILE A 4 -6.48 1.38 -41.05
N GLU A 5 -6.00 2.54 -41.52
CA GLU A 5 -4.66 3.05 -41.25
C GLU A 5 -4.50 3.32 -39.76
N SER A 6 -3.50 2.70 -39.13
CA SER A 6 -2.94 3.12 -37.85
C SER A 6 -1.63 3.85 -38.11
N SER A 7 -1.73 5.12 -38.48
CA SER A 7 -0.59 6.04 -38.62
C SER A 7 -0.53 6.97 -37.43
N THR A 8 0.43 6.72 -36.52
CA THR A 8 1.14 7.79 -35.82
C THR A 8 2.62 7.45 -35.85
N ALA A 9 3.24 7.74 -37.00
CA ALA A 9 4.68 7.67 -37.15
C ALA A 9 5.34 8.75 -36.27
N THR A 10 6.17 8.30 -35.32
CA THR A 10 7.13 9.14 -34.59
C THR A 10 8.08 9.78 -35.59
N ARG A 11 7.96 11.10 -35.82
CA ARG A 11 8.95 11.86 -36.56
C ARG A 11 10.13 12.17 -35.65
N THR A 12 11.25 11.50 -35.91
CA THR A 12 12.54 11.84 -35.30
C THR A 12 13.08 13.12 -35.95
N GLY A 13 13.20 14.19 -35.16
CA GLY A 13 13.92 15.41 -35.55
C GLY A 13 15.42 15.13 -35.68
N ARG A 14 16.13 15.96 -36.48
CA ARG A 14 17.54 15.78 -36.84
C ARG A 14 18.54 15.79 -35.67
N ASP A 15 18.11 16.11 -34.46
CA ASP A 15 18.97 16.21 -33.27
C ASP A 15 18.60 15.21 -32.14
N GLY A 16 17.80 14.18 -32.42
CA GLY A 16 17.41 13.19 -31.41
C GLY A 16 16.50 13.71 -30.29
N GLN A 17 16.02 14.96 -30.39
CA GLN A 17 14.98 15.48 -29.51
C GLN A 17 13.64 14.81 -29.84
N VAL A 18 13.10 14.11 -28.85
CA VAL A 18 11.72 13.62 -28.86
C VAL A 18 10.79 14.83 -28.92
N VAL A 19 10.04 14.99 -30.00
CA VAL A 19 9.05 16.07 -30.14
C VAL A 19 7.87 15.74 -29.22
N LYS A 20 7.67 16.56 -28.18
CA LYS A 20 6.54 16.42 -27.27
C LYS A 20 5.21 16.73 -27.98
N GLY A 21 4.16 16.02 -27.59
CA GLY A 21 2.79 16.34 -27.95
C GLY A 21 2.27 17.60 -27.24
N PRO A 22 0.99 17.95 -27.44
CA PRO A 22 0.34 19.03 -26.69
C PRO A 22 0.43 18.79 -25.19
N ARG A 23 0.63 19.87 -24.42
CA ARG A 23 0.65 19.86 -22.96
C ARG A 23 -0.71 19.42 -22.40
N ILE A 24 -0.72 18.35 -21.58
CA ILE A 24 -1.93 17.79 -20.96
C ILE A 24 -1.98 18.09 -19.47
N TRP A 25 -0.89 17.84 -18.73
CA TRP A 25 -0.85 17.98 -17.27
C TRP A 25 0.51 18.47 -16.81
N LEU A 26 0.55 19.51 -15.97
CA LEU A 26 1.80 20.23 -15.65
C LEU A 26 2.58 20.49 -16.94
N ASP A 27 3.84 20.12 -17.06
CA ASP A 27 4.68 20.27 -18.26
C ASP A 27 4.75 19.00 -19.15
N MET A 28 3.89 18.01 -18.88
CA MET A 28 3.85 16.73 -19.59
C MET A 28 2.85 16.72 -20.75
N ASP A 29 3.22 16.04 -21.83
CA ASP A 29 2.27 15.57 -22.84
C ASP A 29 1.54 14.28 -22.40
N GLN A 30 0.65 13.75 -23.24
CA GLN A 30 -0.12 12.54 -22.88
C GLN A 30 0.77 11.32 -22.65
N LYS A 31 1.80 11.11 -23.47
CA LYS A 31 2.68 9.94 -23.34
C LYS A 31 3.50 10.04 -22.06
N GLU A 32 4.06 11.21 -21.78
CA GLU A 32 4.81 11.46 -20.56
C GLU A 32 3.93 11.29 -19.32
N LEU A 33 2.67 11.72 -19.39
CA LEU A 33 1.70 11.49 -18.33
C LEU A 33 1.44 9.99 -18.14
N ASP A 34 1.18 9.24 -19.21
CA ASP A 34 0.94 7.80 -19.14
C ASP A 34 2.17 7.06 -18.54
N ASP A 35 3.38 7.39 -19.01
CA ASP A 35 4.64 6.86 -18.49
C ASP A 35 4.87 7.27 -17.01
N ALA A 36 4.45 8.47 -16.60
CA ALA A 36 4.56 8.93 -15.23
C ALA A 36 3.60 8.17 -14.28
N TYR A 37 2.55 7.53 -14.81
CA TYR A 37 1.65 6.68 -14.04
C TYR A 37 1.98 5.18 -14.14
N ASP A 38 2.87 4.78 -15.06
CA ASP A 38 3.38 3.41 -15.18
C ASP A 38 4.77 3.21 -14.57
N GLN A 39 4.82 2.64 -13.37
CA GLN A 39 6.08 2.30 -12.71
C GLN A 39 6.91 1.25 -13.46
N ALA A 40 6.32 0.51 -14.40
CA ALA A 40 7.10 -0.40 -15.23
C ALA A 40 8.10 0.35 -16.13
N CYS A 41 7.77 1.57 -16.55
CA CYS A 41 8.68 2.44 -17.32
C CYS A 41 9.89 2.90 -16.49
N TRP A 42 9.76 2.95 -15.16
CA TRP A 42 10.76 3.49 -14.23
C TRP A 42 11.52 2.40 -13.45
N ALA A 43 11.15 1.13 -13.61
CA ALA A 43 11.73 0.02 -12.88
C ALA A 43 12.03 -1.18 -13.81
N PRO A 44 13.10 -1.10 -14.61
CA PRO A 44 13.47 -2.19 -15.54
C PRO A 44 13.76 -3.52 -14.84
N ASN A 45 14.13 -3.48 -13.55
CA ASN A 45 14.40 -4.67 -12.73
C ASN A 45 13.17 -5.20 -11.97
N ARG A 46 11.96 -4.67 -12.22
CA ARG A 46 10.73 -5.02 -11.47
C ARG A 46 10.45 -6.51 -11.39
N GLU A 47 10.74 -7.26 -12.45
CA GLU A 47 10.44 -8.69 -12.54
C GLU A 47 11.38 -9.51 -11.63
N TYR A 48 12.66 -9.12 -11.58
CA TYR A 48 13.63 -9.71 -10.66
C TYR A 48 13.24 -9.45 -9.21
N ILE A 49 12.85 -8.21 -8.87
CA ILE A 49 12.41 -7.85 -7.51
C ILE A 49 11.17 -8.64 -7.09
N GLN A 50 10.16 -8.72 -7.96
CA GLN A 50 8.96 -9.51 -7.69
C GLN A 50 9.29 -10.99 -7.48
N LYS A 51 10.18 -11.57 -8.30
CA LYS A 51 10.65 -12.94 -8.12
C LYS A 51 11.38 -13.10 -6.78
N ARG A 52 12.28 -12.18 -6.41
CA ARG A 52 12.99 -12.21 -5.12
C ARG A 52 12.02 -12.22 -3.95
N ARG A 53 10.99 -11.37 -3.98
CA ARG A 53 9.97 -11.29 -2.92
C ARG A 53 9.17 -12.57 -2.79
N ARG A 54 8.72 -13.18 -3.90
CA ARG A 54 8.00 -14.47 -3.87
C ARG A 54 8.87 -15.58 -3.24
N VAL A 55 10.11 -15.73 -3.70
CA VAL A 55 11.02 -16.73 -3.14
C VAL A 55 11.35 -16.41 -1.66
N ALA A 56 11.47 -15.13 -1.28
CA ALA A 56 11.66 -14.75 0.11
C ALA A 56 10.43 -15.12 0.97
N SER A 57 9.22 -14.96 0.46
CA SER A 57 7.99 -15.36 1.15
C SER A 57 7.90 -16.87 1.34
N GLU A 58 8.27 -17.66 0.33
CA GLU A 58 8.36 -19.12 0.44
C GLU A 58 9.38 -19.53 1.52
N ARG A 59 10.57 -18.91 1.54
CA ARG A 59 11.57 -19.15 2.58
C ARG A 59 11.13 -18.71 3.97
N ALA A 60 10.37 -17.64 4.08
CA ALA A 60 9.82 -17.17 5.34
C ALA A 60 8.82 -18.19 5.89
N ILE A 61 7.86 -18.62 5.07
CA ILE A 61 6.86 -19.65 5.42
C ILE A 61 7.55 -20.96 5.84
N ALA A 62 8.59 -21.39 5.12
CA ALA A 62 9.35 -22.58 5.50
C ALA A 62 10.03 -22.48 6.88
N ARG A 63 10.33 -21.26 7.35
CA ARG A 63 10.99 -21.01 8.65
C ARG A 63 10.01 -20.74 9.79
N ILE A 64 8.97 -19.94 9.55
CA ILE A 64 8.03 -19.49 10.59
C ILE A 64 6.72 -20.29 10.60
N GLY A 65 6.51 -21.16 9.63
CA GLY A 65 5.28 -21.91 9.43
C GLY A 65 4.26 -21.19 8.54
N LEU A 66 3.21 -21.93 8.18
CA LEU A 66 2.06 -21.37 7.48
C LEU A 66 1.30 -20.38 8.39
N PRO A 67 0.71 -19.31 7.83
CA PRO A 67 -0.16 -18.44 8.60
C PRO A 67 -1.41 -19.18 9.05
N GLU A 68 -1.99 -18.71 10.16
CA GLU A 68 -3.40 -18.99 10.42
C GLU A 68 -4.24 -18.17 9.44
N ARG A 69 -5.23 -18.80 8.80
CA ARG A 69 -6.06 -18.12 7.81
C ARG A 69 -7.49 -18.00 8.31
N ALA A 70 -8.02 -16.78 8.34
CA ALA A 70 -9.35 -16.48 8.86
C ALA A 70 -10.19 -15.71 7.84
N SER A 71 -11.50 -15.95 7.82
CA SER A 71 -12.44 -15.22 6.97
C SER A 71 -12.94 -13.95 7.67
N TYR A 72 -12.84 -12.81 6.99
CA TYR A 72 -13.44 -11.55 7.44
C TYR A 72 -14.73 -11.20 6.66
N GLY A 73 -15.04 -11.97 5.62
CA GLY A 73 -16.23 -11.82 4.79
C GLY A 73 -16.69 -13.15 4.18
N PRO A 74 -17.77 -13.11 3.39
CA PRO A 74 -18.44 -14.32 2.90
C PRO A 74 -17.74 -15.01 1.72
N THR A 75 -16.88 -14.32 0.96
CA THR A 75 -16.24 -14.91 -0.23
C THR A 75 -14.85 -15.48 0.05
N GLU A 76 -14.36 -16.34 -0.84
CA GLU A 76 -13.04 -16.99 -0.69
C GLU A 76 -11.86 -16.01 -0.67
N ILE A 77 -11.98 -14.88 -1.37
CA ILE A 77 -10.95 -13.83 -1.37
C ILE A 77 -11.00 -12.97 -0.10
N GLU A 78 -12.10 -13.00 0.66
CA GLU A 78 -12.27 -12.23 1.89
C GLU A 78 -11.69 -12.95 3.10
N LYS A 79 -10.42 -13.29 2.99
CA LYS A 79 -9.60 -13.97 4.00
C LYS A 79 -8.35 -13.16 4.32
N LEU A 80 -7.79 -13.39 5.48
CA LEU A 80 -6.52 -12.81 5.90
C LEU A 80 -5.58 -13.86 6.47
N ASP A 81 -4.30 -13.66 6.22
CA ASP A 81 -3.21 -14.44 6.79
C ASP A 81 -2.75 -13.79 8.09
N ILE A 82 -2.70 -14.55 9.18
CA ILE A 82 -2.24 -14.14 10.50
C ILE A 82 -0.95 -14.89 10.83
N TYR A 83 0.16 -14.17 10.79
CA TYR A 83 1.43 -14.63 11.31
C TYR A 83 1.55 -14.20 12.77
N LYS A 84 1.64 -15.17 13.67
CA LYS A 84 1.57 -14.93 15.11
C LYS A 84 2.94 -14.91 15.79
N THR A 85 3.14 -13.93 16.66
CA THR A 85 4.22 -13.97 17.66
C THR A 85 3.77 -14.74 18.90
N ARG A 86 4.73 -15.13 19.75
CA ARG A 86 4.46 -15.77 21.05
C ARG A 86 4.17 -14.76 22.17
N ARG A 87 4.42 -13.47 21.93
CA ARG A 87 4.17 -12.40 22.91
C ARG A 87 2.66 -12.29 23.18
N PRO A 88 2.20 -12.35 24.43
CA PRO A 88 0.80 -12.07 24.77
C PRO A 88 0.50 -10.57 24.61
N ASN A 89 -0.75 -10.24 24.24
CA ASN A 89 -1.20 -8.86 24.00
C ASN A 89 -0.26 -8.12 23.04
N ALA A 90 0.12 -8.81 21.96
CA ALA A 90 1.07 -8.29 21.00
C ALA A 90 0.47 -7.14 20.19
N PRO A 91 1.26 -6.10 19.85
CA PRO A 91 0.86 -5.17 18.81
C PRO A 91 0.70 -5.89 17.47
N ILE A 92 -0.15 -5.34 16.62
CA ILE A 92 -0.54 -5.94 15.35
C ILE A 92 -0.16 -4.96 14.23
N ASN A 93 0.58 -5.42 13.23
CA ASN A 93 0.72 -4.70 11.96
C ASN A 93 -0.13 -5.38 10.89
N ILE A 94 -1.07 -4.64 10.30
CA ILE A 94 -1.81 -5.03 9.10
C ILE A 94 -1.09 -4.46 7.89
N PHE A 95 -0.61 -5.32 6.98
CA PHE A 95 -0.03 -4.90 5.70
C PHE A 95 -1.04 -5.03 4.57
N ILE A 96 -1.35 -3.93 3.87
CA ILE A 96 -2.22 -3.94 2.69
C ILE A 96 -1.35 -4.00 1.43
N HIS A 97 -1.46 -5.10 0.69
CA HIS A 97 -0.60 -5.34 -0.46
C HIS A 97 -0.93 -4.43 -1.65
N GLY A 98 0.10 -4.14 -2.45
CA GLY A 98 -0.02 -3.46 -3.74
C GLY A 98 -0.43 -4.39 -4.87
N GLY A 99 -0.26 -3.92 -6.11
CA GLY A 99 -0.63 -4.66 -7.32
C GLY A 99 -1.49 -3.85 -8.29
N ALA A 100 -1.46 -2.51 -8.21
CA ALA A 100 -2.25 -1.61 -9.03
C ALA A 100 -3.75 -1.97 -9.03
N TRP A 101 -4.27 -2.41 -7.88
CA TRP A 101 -5.63 -2.95 -7.65
C TRP A 101 -6.03 -4.13 -8.55
N ARG A 102 -5.14 -4.61 -9.41
CA ARG A 102 -5.41 -5.64 -10.41
C ARG A 102 -4.83 -6.99 -10.01
N GLY A 103 -4.07 -7.05 -8.93
CA GLY A 103 -3.38 -8.24 -8.48
C GLY A 103 -2.78 -8.10 -7.08
N GLY A 104 -1.95 -9.07 -6.74
CA GLY A 104 -1.37 -9.23 -5.40
C GLY A 104 -2.19 -10.18 -4.56
N LEU A 105 -1.49 -10.93 -3.70
CA LEU A 105 -2.06 -11.86 -2.74
C LEU A 105 -1.30 -11.77 -1.42
N ALA A 106 -1.96 -12.11 -0.31
CA ALA A 106 -1.40 -12.09 1.04
C ALA A 106 -0.09 -12.88 1.14
N LYS A 107 -0.07 -14.08 0.54
CA LYS A 107 1.10 -14.97 0.51
C LYS A 107 2.36 -14.34 -0.09
N ASP A 108 2.22 -13.38 -1.00
CA ASP A 108 3.37 -12.74 -1.66
C ASP A 108 4.12 -11.78 -0.72
N SER A 109 3.56 -11.50 0.46
CA SER A 109 4.11 -10.58 1.46
C SER A 109 4.59 -11.29 2.73
N ALA A 110 4.57 -12.63 2.77
CA ALA A 110 4.98 -13.41 3.94
C ALA A 110 6.42 -13.13 4.39
N TYR A 111 7.31 -12.74 3.47
CA TYR A 111 8.70 -12.38 3.80
C TYR A 111 8.83 -11.27 4.85
N MET A 112 7.83 -10.36 4.92
CA MET A 112 7.84 -9.28 5.90
C MET A 112 7.55 -9.78 7.32
N ALA A 113 6.83 -10.91 7.46
CA ALA A 113 6.35 -11.40 8.75
C ALA A 113 7.49 -11.64 9.73
N GLU A 114 8.62 -12.20 9.27
CA GLU A 114 9.76 -12.55 10.12
C GLU A 114 10.24 -11.39 10.99
N MET A 115 10.33 -10.20 10.40
CA MET A 115 10.75 -8.98 11.10
C MET A 115 9.79 -8.64 12.25
N TYR A 116 8.49 -8.64 11.97
CA TYR A 116 7.47 -8.31 12.96
C TYR A 116 7.39 -9.37 14.06
N LEU A 117 7.44 -10.65 13.68
CA LEU A 117 7.43 -11.76 14.64
C LEU A 117 8.62 -11.70 15.59
N ALA A 118 9.83 -11.45 15.05
CA ALA A 118 11.06 -11.31 15.82
C ALA A 118 11.07 -10.06 16.73
N ALA A 119 10.30 -9.03 16.38
CA ALA A 119 10.10 -7.84 17.20
C ALA A 119 8.93 -7.99 18.21
N GLY A 120 8.28 -9.15 18.26
CA GLY A 120 7.17 -9.42 19.17
C GLY A 120 5.84 -8.80 18.74
N ALA A 121 5.59 -8.68 17.44
CA ALA A 121 4.31 -8.25 16.88
C ALA A 121 3.67 -9.34 16.01
N HIS A 122 2.34 -9.32 15.93
CA HIS A 122 1.61 -10.06 14.90
C HIS A 122 1.70 -9.33 13.57
N PHE A 123 1.80 -10.09 12.49
CA PHE A 123 1.76 -9.56 11.13
C PHE A 123 0.57 -10.16 10.39
N ILE A 124 -0.31 -9.30 9.90
CA ILE A 124 -1.55 -9.68 9.25
C ILE A 124 -1.59 -9.14 7.83
N VAL A 125 -1.99 -9.96 6.86
CA VAL A 125 -2.14 -9.54 5.47
C VAL A 125 -3.50 -10.00 4.96
N PRO A 126 -4.45 -9.07 4.71
CA PRO A 126 -5.70 -9.43 4.05
C PRO A 126 -5.49 -9.65 2.55
N ASP A 127 -6.13 -10.67 2.02
CA ASP A 127 -6.53 -10.72 0.61
C ASP A 127 -7.80 -9.87 0.44
N PHE A 128 -8.05 -9.40 -0.78
CA PHE A 128 -9.27 -8.69 -1.17
C PHE A 128 -9.42 -8.78 -2.70
N VAL A 129 -10.65 -8.56 -3.18
CA VAL A 129 -11.02 -8.68 -4.59
C VAL A 129 -10.14 -7.81 -5.48
N TRP A 130 -9.80 -8.30 -6.67
CA TRP A 130 -9.16 -7.47 -7.70
C TRP A 130 -10.20 -6.65 -8.45
N VAL A 131 -9.83 -5.47 -8.91
CA VAL A 131 -10.79 -4.49 -9.46
C VAL A 131 -11.56 -5.04 -10.67
N GLN A 132 -10.92 -5.87 -11.51
CA GLN A 132 -11.57 -6.53 -12.65
C GLN A 132 -12.65 -7.53 -12.21
N ASP A 133 -12.44 -8.21 -11.08
CA ASP A 133 -13.38 -9.21 -10.54
C ASP A 133 -14.51 -8.54 -9.75
N ALA A 134 -14.35 -7.26 -9.41
CA ALA A 134 -15.36 -6.39 -8.82
C ALA A 134 -16.10 -5.53 -9.86
N GLY A 135 -16.05 -5.88 -11.15
CA GLY A 135 -16.71 -5.12 -12.22
C GLY A 135 -16.18 -3.70 -12.41
N GLY A 136 -14.93 -3.44 -12.00
CA GLY A 136 -14.31 -2.12 -12.05
C GLY A 136 -14.46 -1.29 -10.76
N SER A 137 -15.14 -1.79 -9.73
CA SER A 137 -15.45 -1.03 -8.51
C SER A 137 -14.30 -1.03 -7.50
N LEU A 138 -13.67 0.12 -7.28
CA LEU A 138 -12.79 0.31 -6.12
C LEU A 138 -13.56 0.38 -4.81
N MET A 139 -14.81 0.80 -4.83
CA MET A 139 -15.64 0.90 -3.62
C MET A 139 -15.81 -0.45 -2.95
N THR A 140 -16.05 -1.50 -3.75
CA THR A 140 -16.14 -2.89 -3.26
C THR A 140 -14.83 -3.33 -2.62
N MET A 141 -13.70 -3.00 -3.24
CA MET A 141 -12.37 -3.33 -2.71
C MET A 141 -12.08 -2.59 -1.40
N ALA A 142 -12.35 -1.29 -1.36
CA ALA A 142 -12.17 -0.46 -0.18
C ALA A 142 -13.08 -0.91 0.99
N ASP A 143 -14.32 -1.31 0.71
CA ASP A 143 -15.20 -1.94 1.69
C ASP A 143 -14.59 -3.23 2.28
N GLN A 144 -14.11 -4.14 1.42
CA GLN A 144 -13.47 -5.37 1.86
C GLN A 144 -12.27 -5.11 2.77
N VAL A 145 -11.39 -4.18 2.40
CA VAL A 145 -10.22 -3.82 3.24
C VAL A 145 -10.65 -3.22 4.58
N ARG A 146 -11.64 -2.32 4.60
CA ARG A 146 -12.16 -1.74 5.85
C ARG A 146 -12.78 -2.82 6.76
N ARG A 147 -13.53 -3.76 6.19
CA ARG A 147 -14.07 -4.91 6.94
C ARG A 147 -12.98 -5.84 7.47
N ALA A 148 -11.91 -6.07 6.71
CA ALA A 148 -10.76 -6.83 7.20
C ALA A 148 -10.13 -6.16 8.43
N VAL A 149 -9.89 -4.85 8.39
CA VAL A 149 -9.35 -4.09 9.52
C VAL A 149 -10.31 -4.11 10.72
N ALA A 150 -11.61 -3.92 10.48
CA ALA A 150 -12.63 -4.01 11.53
C ALA A 150 -12.68 -5.42 12.17
N TRP A 151 -12.53 -6.47 11.36
CA TRP A 151 -12.47 -7.85 11.84
C TRP A 151 -11.24 -8.06 12.72
N VAL A 152 -10.06 -7.58 12.29
CA VAL A 152 -8.83 -7.68 13.09
C VAL A 152 -8.99 -6.98 14.44
N TYR A 153 -9.57 -5.78 14.48
CA TYR A 153 -9.84 -5.07 15.72
C TYR A 153 -10.77 -5.88 16.64
N LYS A 154 -11.88 -6.39 16.11
CA LYS A 154 -12.89 -7.15 16.89
C LYS A 154 -12.39 -8.50 17.39
N ASN A 155 -11.48 -9.13 16.66
CA ASN A 155 -10.97 -10.48 16.95
C ASN A 155 -9.55 -10.49 17.53
N ALA A 156 -8.92 -9.33 17.74
CA ALA A 156 -7.53 -9.23 18.20
C ALA A 156 -7.19 -10.17 19.35
N ALA A 157 -8.05 -10.22 20.37
CA ALA A 157 -7.85 -11.05 21.55
C ALA A 157 -7.82 -12.57 21.24
N SER A 158 -8.55 -13.05 20.21
CA SER A 158 -8.64 -14.48 19.89
C SER A 158 -7.33 -15.07 19.38
N PHE A 159 -6.43 -14.22 18.86
CA PHE A 159 -5.09 -14.60 18.44
C PHE A 159 -3.99 -13.93 19.29
N GLY A 160 -4.35 -13.43 20.48
CA GLY A 160 -3.39 -12.85 21.44
C GLY A 160 -2.86 -11.47 21.07
N GLY A 161 -3.55 -10.74 20.19
CA GLY A 161 -3.25 -9.37 19.82
C GLY A 161 -3.98 -8.35 20.70
N ASP A 162 -3.40 -7.16 20.81
CA ASP A 162 -3.99 -6.02 21.52
C ASP A 162 -4.68 -5.07 20.53
N PRO A 163 -6.02 -4.94 20.55
CA PRO A 163 -6.76 -4.08 19.62
C PRO A 163 -6.45 -2.59 19.79
N SER A 164 -5.89 -2.19 20.93
CA SER A 164 -5.44 -0.81 21.17
C SER A 164 -4.08 -0.49 20.54
N ARG A 165 -3.40 -1.51 20.00
CA ARG A 165 -2.05 -1.42 19.40
C ARG A 165 -2.05 -1.94 17.96
N LEU A 166 -2.99 -1.44 17.18
CA LEU A 166 -3.17 -1.78 15.77
C LEU A 166 -2.46 -0.75 14.87
N TYR A 167 -1.62 -1.23 13.97
CA TYR A 167 -0.82 -0.42 13.05
C TYR A 167 -1.06 -0.88 11.62
N LEU A 168 -0.85 0.03 10.68
CA LEU A 168 -1.08 -0.22 9.26
C LEU A 168 0.21 0.03 8.47
N SER A 169 0.46 -0.79 7.47
CA SER A 169 1.43 -0.48 6.43
C SER A 169 0.82 -0.84 5.08
N GLY A 170 1.21 -0.14 4.04
CA GLY A 170 0.75 -0.44 2.70
C GLY A 170 1.76 -0.05 1.64
N HIS A 171 1.67 -0.70 0.49
CA HIS A 171 2.51 -0.39 -0.66
C HIS A 171 1.65 -0.13 -1.89
N SER A 172 1.97 0.91 -2.66
CA SER A 172 1.33 1.22 -3.93
C SER A 172 -0.21 1.34 -3.82
N SER A 173 -0.99 0.63 -4.64
CA SER A 173 -2.45 0.57 -4.49
C SER A 173 -2.92 0.18 -3.07
N GLY A 174 -2.16 -0.64 -2.36
CA GLY A 174 -2.45 -1.05 -0.99
C GLY A 174 -2.33 0.09 0.00
N ALA A 175 -1.43 1.05 -0.24
CA ALA A 175 -1.34 2.21 0.62
C ALA A 175 -2.23 3.38 0.22
N HIS A 176 -2.70 3.41 -1.04
CA HIS A 176 -3.92 4.14 -1.36
C HIS A 176 -5.08 3.64 -0.49
N LEU A 177 -5.33 2.32 -0.47
CA LEU A 177 -6.36 1.71 0.37
C LEU A 177 -6.09 1.95 1.86
N GLY A 178 -4.83 1.95 2.28
CA GLY A 178 -4.45 2.34 3.64
C GLY A 178 -4.79 3.80 3.98
N GLY A 179 -4.65 4.70 3.01
CA GLY A 179 -5.16 6.08 3.10
C GLY A 179 -6.66 6.12 3.36
N VAL A 180 -7.45 5.32 2.63
CA VAL A 180 -8.91 5.19 2.83
C VAL A 180 -9.23 4.67 4.23
N VAL A 181 -8.50 3.66 4.71
CA VAL A 181 -8.64 3.07 6.06
C VAL A 181 -8.42 4.12 7.15
N VAL A 182 -7.37 4.94 7.07
CA VAL A 182 -7.05 5.93 8.11
C VAL A 182 -7.95 7.17 8.08
N THR A 183 -8.70 7.38 7.00
CA THR A 183 -9.71 8.45 6.89
C THR A 183 -11.16 7.92 6.93
N THR A 184 -11.35 6.64 7.27
CA THR A 184 -12.68 6.03 7.43
C THR A 184 -13.37 6.57 8.69
N ASP A 185 -14.67 6.86 8.59
CA ASP A 185 -15.50 7.16 9.76
C ASP A 185 -15.86 5.87 10.50
N TRP A 186 -14.91 5.35 11.29
CA TRP A 186 -15.04 4.08 12.00
C TRP A 186 -16.23 4.01 12.95
N ARG A 187 -16.61 5.16 13.54
CA ARG A 187 -17.75 5.25 14.45
C ARG A 187 -19.04 5.03 13.68
N LYS A 188 -19.22 5.77 12.58
CA LYS A 188 -20.42 5.70 11.76
C LYS A 188 -20.54 4.36 11.01
N ASP A 189 -19.46 3.92 10.37
CA ASP A 189 -19.51 2.82 9.42
C ASP A 189 -19.41 1.44 10.10
N PHE A 190 -18.73 1.36 11.26
CA PHE A 190 -18.41 0.08 11.90
C PHE A 190 -18.71 0.02 13.40
N GLY A 191 -19.16 1.12 14.02
CA GLY A 191 -19.38 1.20 15.46
C GLY A 191 -18.10 1.09 16.29
N LEU A 192 -16.95 1.46 15.71
CA LEU A 192 -15.62 1.36 16.33
C LEU A 192 -15.10 2.75 16.78
N PRO A 193 -14.12 2.82 17.70
CA PRO A 193 -13.45 4.09 18.02
C PRO A 193 -12.86 4.77 16.77
N ALA A 194 -12.76 6.10 16.76
CA ALA A 194 -12.28 6.84 15.59
C ALA A 194 -10.77 6.68 15.35
N ASP A 195 -10.03 6.23 16.35
CA ASP A 195 -8.57 6.18 16.41
C ASP A 195 -8.06 4.73 16.51
N ILE A 196 -8.76 3.74 15.94
CA ILE A 196 -8.34 2.33 16.02
C ILE A 196 -6.94 2.07 15.44
N ILE A 197 -6.48 2.86 14.46
CA ILE A 197 -5.13 2.77 13.90
C ILE A 197 -4.19 3.73 14.64
N LYS A 198 -3.08 3.22 15.14
CA LYS A 198 -2.10 3.96 15.95
C LYS A 198 -0.90 4.48 15.15
N GLY A 199 -0.75 4.02 13.92
CA GLY A 199 0.22 4.54 12.96
C GLY A 199 0.03 3.89 11.58
N ALA A 200 0.35 4.62 10.51
CA ALA A 200 0.26 4.10 9.15
C ALA A 200 1.42 4.49 8.23
N LEU A 201 1.88 3.57 7.37
CA LEU A 201 2.87 3.80 6.31
C LEU A 201 2.23 3.73 4.91
N SER A 202 2.40 4.78 4.07
CA SER A 202 1.76 4.89 2.75
C SER A 202 2.70 5.19 1.57
N LYS A 203 2.37 4.62 0.40
CA LYS A 203 2.94 4.78 -0.96
C LYS A 203 1.86 4.45 -2.03
N ARG A 204 1.71 5.16 -3.16
CA ARG A 204 0.52 5.03 -4.07
C ARG A 204 0.81 4.51 -5.49
N SER A 205 -0.24 4.29 -6.31
CA SER A 205 -0.28 4.05 -7.80
C SER A 205 -1.67 4.46 -8.34
N GLN A 206 -1.92 4.58 -9.67
CA GLN A 206 -3.27 4.80 -10.28
C GLN A 206 -3.54 4.01 -11.59
N TYR A 207 -4.72 3.36 -11.71
CA TYR A 207 -5.36 2.76 -12.92
C TYR A 207 -6.81 2.29 -12.63
N VAL A 208 -7.82 3.17 -12.67
CA VAL A 208 -9.23 2.76 -12.48
C VAL A 208 -10.20 3.71 -13.19
N LYS A 209 -11.43 3.24 -13.48
CA LYS A 209 -12.56 4.08 -13.87
C LYS A 209 -13.02 4.87 -12.65
N PHE A 210 -12.85 6.18 -12.69
CA PHE A 210 -13.34 7.08 -11.65
C PHE A 210 -14.70 7.64 -12.08
N ASP A 211 -15.70 7.44 -11.22
CA ASP A 211 -16.85 8.33 -11.15
C ASP A 211 -16.65 9.30 -9.96
N ASP A 212 -17.39 10.40 -9.95
CA ASP A 212 -17.27 11.42 -8.90
C ASP A 212 -17.40 10.82 -7.48
N PRO A 213 -18.32 9.87 -7.21
CA PRO A 213 -18.41 9.23 -5.89
C PRO A 213 -17.17 8.44 -5.50
N THR A 214 -16.54 7.71 -6.43
CA THR A 214 -15.31 6.96 -6.17
C THR A 214 -14.14 7.90 -5.91
N GLU A 215 -14.01 8.96 -6.71
CA GLU A 215 -12.93 9.95 -6.51
C GLU A 215 -13.10 10.66 -5.17
N GLU A 216 -14.32 11.11 -4.85
CA GLU A 216 -14.62 11.76 -3.58
C GLU A 216 -14.37 10.79 -2.42
N GLY A 217 -14.99 9.61 -2.44
CA GLY A 217 -14.97 8.67 -1.32
C GLY A 217 -13.61 8.03 -1.03
N LEU A 218 -12.74 7.86 -2.04
CA LEU A 218 -11.49 7.12 -1.90
C LEU A 218 -10.23 7.98 -1.97
N SER A 219 -10.38 9.30 -2.16
CA SER A 219 -9.27 10.24 -2.07
C SER A 219 -9.01 10.67 -0.63
N ALA A 220 -8.16 9.94 0.09
CA ALA A 220 -7.81 10.23 1.49
C ALA A 220 -7.42 11.71 1.76
N GLN A 221 -6.80 12.38 0.79
CA GLN A 221 -6.44 13.81 0.88
C GLN A 221 -7.65 14.75 1.02
N ARG A 222 -8.85 14.33 0.61
CA ARG A 222 -10.11 15.07 0.77
C ARG A 222 -10.76 14.90 2.15
N HIS A 223 -10.30 13.92 2.95
CA HIS A 223 -10.90 13.54 4.24
C HIS A 223 -9.91 13.65 5.42
N LEU A 224 -8.98 14.60 5.34
CA LEU A 224 -7.94 14.79 6.36
C LEU A 224 -8.49 15.24 7.73
N ASP A 225 -9.71 15.79 7.77
CA ASP A 225 -10.45 16.08 9.00
C ASP A 225 -10.65 14.81 9.84
N ARG A 226 -10.84 13.66 9.18
CA ARG A 226 -11.06 12.34 9.81
C ARG A 226 -9.77 11.60 10.15
N LEU A 227 -8.61 12.09 9.70
CA LEU A 227 -7.32 11.46 10.00
C LEU A 227 -6.97 11.66 11.49
N ASN A 228 -6.96 10.57 12.25
CA ASN A 228 -6.64 10.58 13.69
C ASN A 228 -5.34 9.85 14.03
N THR A 229 -4.54 9.53 13.01
CA THR A 229 -3.42 8.59 13.11
C THR A 229 -2.14 9.25 12.57
N PRO A 230 -1.00 9.16 13.28
CA PRO A 230 0.29 9.58 12.76
C PRO A 230 0.65 8.81 11.48
N LEU A 231 1.13 9.52 10.46
CA LEU A 231 1.52 8.93 9.19
C LEU A 231 3.03 8.98 8.96
N THR A 232 3.58 7.94 8.37
CA THR A 232 4.85 8.00 7.64
C THR A 232 4.54 7.76 6.17
N ILE A 233 5.07 8.60 5.28
CA ILE A 233 4.91 8.47 3.84
C ILE A 233 6.30 8.25 3.26
N ALA A 234 6.45 7.30 2.34
CA ALA A 234 7.76 6.98 1.78
C ALA A 234 7.70 6.81 0.26
N TYR A 235 8.69 7.38 -0.42
CA TYR A 235 8.91 7.20 -1.87
C TYR A 235 10.41 7.14 -2.19
N GLY A 236 10.76 6.49 -3.29
CA GLY A 236 12.14 6.42 -3.79
C GLY A 236 12.45 7.44 -4.88
N THR A 237 13.70 7.89 -4.99
CA THR A 237 14.09 8.93 -5.97
C THR A 237 14.17 8.43 -7.42
N LEU A 238 14.13 7.11 -7.64
CA LEU A 238 14.02 6.48 -8.96
C LEU A 238 12.58 6.06 -9.30
N GLU A 239 11.58 6.51 -8.54
CA GLU A 239 10.17 6.37 -8.93
C GLU A 239 9.76 7.38 -9.99
N SER A 240 8.63 7.12 -10.65
CA SER A 240 8.06 8.09 -11.59
C SER A 240 7.79 9.47 -10.94
N PRO A 241 7.88 10.56 -11.70
CA PRO A 241 7.68 11.91 -11.20
C PRO A 241 6.36 12.10 -10.44
N GLU A 242 5.27 11.50 -10.93
CA GLU A 242 3.95 11.65 -10.32
C GLU A 242 3.83 10.92 -8.98
N PHE A 243 4.52 9.79 -8.77
CA PHE A 243 4.48 9.11 -7.47
C PHE A 243 5.29 9.86 -6.43
N GLN A 244 6.42 10.45 -6.85
CA GLN A 244 7.19 11.34 -5.98
C GLN A 244 6.36 12.58 -5.64
N ARG A 245 5.72 13.21 -6.63
CA ARG A 245 4.86 14.40 -6.43
C ARG A 245 3.69 14.09 -5.51
N GLN A 246 2.90 13.05 -5.78
CA GLN A 246 1.75 12.69 -4.94
C GLN A 246 2.14 12.40 -3.49
N SER A 247 3.30 11.76 -3.26
CA SER A 247 3.79 11.49 -1.91
C SER A 247 4.15 12.77 -1.17
N ARG A 248 4.83 13.71 -1.84
CA ARG A 248 5.14 15.04 -1.29
C ARG A 248 3.88 15.86 -1.03
N ASP A 249 2.96 15.91 -1.99
CA ASP A 249 1.73 16.70 -1.91
C ASP A 249 0.81 16.19 -0.82
N PHE A 250 0.67 14.87 -0.68
CA PHE A 250 -0.12 14.29 0.41
C PHE A 250 0.52 14.55 1.77
N ALA A 251 1.84 14.39 1.91
CA ALA A 251 2.54 14.74 3.16
C ALA A 251 2.39 16.22 3.51
N ALA A 252 2.51 17.12 2.52
CA ALA A 252 2.30 18.54 2.70
C ALA A 252 0.86 18.87 3.12
N ALA A 253 -0.14 18.23 2.53
CA ALA A 253 -1.54 18.41 2.89
C ALA A 253 -1.83 17.92 4.32
N VAL A 254 -1.33 16.75 4.71
CA VAL A 254 -1.45 16.22 6.08
C VAL A 254 -0.81 17.18 7.09
N LYS A 255 0.39 17.69 6.78
CA LYS A 255 1.07 18.69 7.61
C LYS A 255 0.30 20.00 7.71
N ALA A 256 -0.24 20.50 6.59
CA ALA A 256 -1.05 21.72 6.55
C ALA A 256 -2.36 21.60 7.34
N ALA A 257 -2.92 20.38 7.42
CA ALA A 257 -4.06 20.06 8.28
C ALA A 257 -3.70 19.93 9.78
N GLY A 258 -2.44 20.20 10.16
CA GLY A 258 -1.97 20.11 11.55
C GLY A 258 -1.83 18.69 12.09
N LYS A 259 -1.80 17.67 11.21
CA LYS A 259 -1.73 16.26 11.58
C LYS A 259 -0.27 15.76 11.58
N PRO A 260 0.12 14.80 12.44
CA PRO A 260 1.48 14.29 12.48
C PRO A 260 1.83 13.50 11.22
N VAL A 261 2.91 13.90 10.55
CA VAL A 261 3.41 13.21 9.36
C VAL A 261 4.93 13.28 9.25
N GLU A 262 5.51 12.17 8.85
CA GLU A 262 6.91 12.05 8.45
C GLU A 262 6.98 11.69 6.95
N LEU A 263 7.96 12.25 6.24
CA LEU A 263 8.23 11.93 4.85
C LEU A 263 9.64 11.33 4.75
N ILE A 264 9.73 10.10 4.25
CA ILE A 264 10.99 9.37 4.02
C ILE A 264 11.27 9.35 2.52
N VAL A 265 12.48 9.77 2.15
CA VAL A 265 12.97 9.73 0.77
C VAL A 265 14.01 8.63 0.65
N GLY A 266 13.71 7.61 -0.15
CA GLY A 266 14.62 6.50 -0.44
C GLY A 266 15.55 6.84 -1.60
N GLU A 267 16.73 7.36 -1.28
CA GLU A 267 17.73 7.68 -2.29
C GLU A 267 18.19 6.44 -3.07
N GLY A 268 18.08 6.49 -4.40
CA GLY A 268 18.47 5.40 -5.29
C GLY A 268 17.53 4.21 -5.33
N PHE A 269 16.33 4.31 -4.73
CA PHE A 269 15.32 3.26 -4.77
C PHE A 269 14.26 3.55 -5.84
N ASN A 270 13.89 2.53 -6.60
CA ASN A 270 12.68 2.56 -7.43
C ASN A 270 11.44 2.05 -6.69
N HIS A 271 10.31 1.98 -7.41
CA HIS A 271 9.02 1.67 -6.82
C HIS A 271 8.96 0.31 -6.12
N PHE A 272 9.62 -0.69 -6.69
CA PHE A 272 9.57 -2.08 -6.23
C PHE A 272 10.64 -2.35 -5.17
N GLU A 273 11.79 -1.69 -5.25
CA GLU A 273 12.89 -1.82 -4.27
C GLU A 273 12.50 -1.24 -2.92
N MET A 274 11.76 -0.11 -2.91
CA MET A 274 11.18 0.44 -1.68
C MET A 274 10.33 -0.60 -0.93
N GLN A 275 9.64 -1.51 -1.62
CA GLN A 275 8.84 -2.55 -0.98
C GLN A 275 9.70 -3.60 -0.27
N GLU A 276 10.87 -3.93 -0.81
CA GLU A 276 11.80 -4.84 -0.14
C GLU A 276 12.28 -4.26 1.19
N THR A 277 12.41 -2.92 1.28
CA THR A 277 12.78 -2.25 2.55
C THR A 277 11.75 -2.44 3.66
N MET A 278 10.47 -2.71 3.33
CA MET A 278 9.39 -2.91 4.32
C MET A 278 9.48 -4.27 5.03
N GLY A 279 10.16 -5.25 4.44
CA GLY A 279 10.41 -6.56 5.05
C GLY A 279 11.82 -6.70 5.65
N ASN A 280 12.50 -5.58 5.89
CA ASN A 280 13.84 -5.55 6.47
C ASN A 280 13.86 -4.58 7.65
N PRO A 281 14.20 -5.02 8.89
CA PRO A 281 14.22 -4.14 10.07
C PRO A 281 15.26 -3.02 10.00
N PHE A 282 16.22 -3.14 9.10
CA PHE A 282 17.22 -2.11 8.85
C PHE A 282 16.92 -1.30 7.58
N GLY A 283 15.94 -1.73 6.78
CA GLY A 283 15.45 -0.99 5.62
C GLY A 283 14.56 0.18 6.04
N LEU A 284 14.42 1.17 5.15
CA LEU A 284 13.68 2.41 5.39
C LEU A 284 12.25 2.15 5.91
N GLY A 285 11.47 1.35 5.19
CA GLY A 285 10.08 1.05 5.57
C GLY A 285 9.96 0.19 6.83
N GLY A 286 10.78 -0.86 6.95
CA GLY A 286 10.70 -1.79 8.08
C GLY A 286 11.15 -1.16 9.39
N ARG A 287 12.22 -0.35 9.36
CA ARG A 287 12.67 0.45 10.51
C ARG A 287 11.58 1.43 10.96
N ALA A 288 11.04 2.21 10.04
CA ALA A 288 9.98 3.18 10.35
C ALA A 288 8.74 2.52 10.96
N ALA A 289 8.32 1.37 10.41
CA ALA A 289 7.21 0.60 10.96
C ALA A 289 7.49 0.13 12.40
N LEU A 290 8.67 -0.45 12.68
CA LEU A 290 9.03 -0.89 14.03
C LEU A 290 9.14 0.28 15.02
N GLU A 291 9.71 1.41 14.61
CA GLU A 291 9.82 2.63 15.43
C GLU A 291 8.44 3.19 15.78
N MET A 292 7.53 3.25 14.80
CA MET A 292 6.13 3.65 14.98
C MET A 292 5.40 2.73 15.98
N MET A 293 5.70 1.43 15.93
CA MET A 293 5.16 0.43 16.86
C MET A 293 5.85 0.43 18.24
N LYS A 294 6.91 1.22 18.41
CA LYS A 294 7.82 1.24 19.58
C LYS A 294 8.43 -0.12 19.88
N LEU A 295 8.88 -0.81 18.83
CA LEU A 295 9.49 -2.14 18.91
C LEU A 295 10.97 -2.10 18.54
N LYS A 296 11.73 -3.02 19.12
CA LYS A 296 13.13 -3.27 18.82
C LYS A 296 13.30 -4.77 18.52
N LEU A 297 14.20 -5.11 17.60
CA LEU A 297 14.54 -6.52 17.36
C LEU A 297 15.12 -7.15 18.64
N GLY A 298 14.74 -8.41 18.90
CA GLY A 298 15.31 -9.19 20.01
C GLY A 298 14.86 -8.74 21.41
N ALA A 299 13.82 -7.91 21.51
CA ALA A 299 13.24 -7.48 22.80
C ALA A 299 12.21 -8.48 23.36
N ALA A 300 12.26 -9.74 22.92
CA ALA A 300 11.36 -10.81 23.35
C ALA A 300 11.98 -11.66 24.45
#